data_AF-A0A9E6F540-F1
#
_entry.id   AF-A0A9E6F540-F1
#
_cell.length_a   1.000
_cell.length_b   1.000
_cell.length_c   1.000
_cell.angle_alpha   90.00
_cell.angle_beta   90.00
_cell.angle_gamma   90.00
#
_symmetry.space_group_name_H-M   'P 1'
#
loop_
_entity.id
_entity.type
_entity.pdbx_description
1 polymer ?
#
loop_
_entity_poly.entity_id
_entity_poly.type
_entity_poly.pdbx_seq_one_letter_code
_entity_poly.pdbx_strand_id
1 'polypeptide(L)'
;MRPFSLFLTALIIAAGTIGCTKKAPKPEEAVTIDSTKLAAFKPLPVDMPSDSNPISPEKAELGRMLYFEKRLSKSQQFSCNSCHNLTTYGVDNQPVSTGHNEQKGNRNSPTVYNAAGQIAQFWDGRAASVEEQAKGPILNPVEMAMPDSATVIKTLKSIPGYEEAFAKAFPGEKDPITYNNLGKAIGAFERKLVTPSRWDQFLKGDKTALTDEEKSGFNTFVDAGCSSCHSGQYLGGKMFQKLGLAKEWHITADSGRVKVTKQESDKFVFKVASLRNISQTGPYFHDGSIDSLHKAVSSMGDVQLNKKLSSQEVQAIVAFLKTLTGQIPAEYIQEPKLPENGPKTPQPKS
;
A
#
# COMPACT_ATOMS: atom_id res chain seq x y z
N MET A 1 70.49 -75.51 -23.32
CA MET A 1 70.23 -74.72 -22.10
C MET A 1 69.00 -73.83 -22.36
N ARG A 2 68.08 -73.75 -21.38
CA ARG A 2 66.74 -73.08 -21.34
C ARG A 2 66.74 -71.59 -21.74
N PRO A 3 65.60 -70.84 -21.86
CA PRO A 3 64.16 -71.15 -21.61
C PRO A 3 63.18 -70.73 -22.76
N PHE A 4 62.01 -71.35 -22.97
CA PHE A 4 60.67 -71.11 -22.40
C PHE A 4 60.20 -69.65 -22.31
N SER A 5 59.21 -69.27 -23.14
CA SER A 5 58.42 -68.04 -22.99
C SER A 5 56.93 -68.35 -23.17
N LEU A 6 56.15 -68.16 -22.09
CA LEU A 6 54.68 -68.24 -22.05
C LEU A 6 54.10 -67.00 -22.74
N PHE A 7 53.18 -67.18 -23.70
CA PHE A 7 52.29 -66.10 -24.14
C PHE A 7 50.91 -66.28 -23.48
N LEU A 8 50.52 -65.26 -22.73
CA LEU A 8 49.24 -65.15 -22.03
C LEU A 8 48.22 -64.46 -22.96
N THR A 9 47.19 -65.19 -23.40
CA THR A 9 46.11 -64.64 -24.22
C THR A 9 45.09 -63.93 -23.32
N ALA A 10 45.00 -62.60 -23.41
CA ALA A 10 43.97 -61.82 -22.72
C ALA A 10 42.71 -61.71 -23.59
N LEU A 11 41.60 -62.26 -23.10
CA LEU A 11 40.27 -62.18 -23.70
C LEU A 11 39.61 -60.85 -23.32
N ILE A 12 39.40 -59.95 -24.28
CA ILE A 12 38.68 -58.68 -24.07
C ILE A 12 37.18 -58.96 -24.22
N ILE A 13 36.43 -58.89 -23.12
CA ILE A 13 34.96 -58.92 -23.11
C ILE A 13 34.46 -57.49 -23.36
N ALA A 14 33.85 -57.25 -24.51
CA ALA A 14 33.17 -55.99 -24.82
C ALA A 14 31.79 -55.97 -24.16
N ALA A 15 31.65 -55.23 -23.06
CA ALA A 15 30.35 -54.94 -22.46
C ALA A 15 29.67 -53.80 -23.24
N GLY A 16 28.64 -54.12 -24.01
CA GLY A 16 27.79 -53.14 -24.68
C GLY A 16 26.90 -52.42 -23.68
N THR A 17 27.14 -51.12 -23.47
CA THR A 17 26.25 -50.25 -22.70
C THR A 17 25.13 -49.75 -23.61
N ILE A 18 23.91 -50.23 -23.34
CA ILE A 18 22.67 -49.68 -23.92
C ILE A 18 22.46 -48.30 -23.28
N GLY A 19 22.88 -47.25 -23.97
CA GLY A 19 22.67 -45.87 -23.56
C GLY A 19 21.20 -45.47 -23.72
N CYS A 20 20.45 -45.44 -22.62
CA CYS A 20 19.18 -44.73 -22.55
C CYS A 20 19.44 -43.22 -22.68
N THR A 21 19.36 -42.68 -23.89
CA THR A 21 19.33 -41.23 -24.11
C THR A 21 17.99 -40.68 -23.61
N LYS A 22 17.93 -40.28 -22.34
CA LYS A 22 16.86 -39.40 -21.85
C LYS A 22 16.93 -38.11 -22.68
N LYS A 23 15.97 -37.94 -23.58
CA LYS A 23 15.79 -36.71 -24.36
C LYS A 23 15.73 -35.55 -23.36
N ALA A 24 16.66 -34.60 -23.47
CA ALA A 24 16.65 -33.41 -22.64
C ALA A 24 15.27 -32.72 -22.78
N PRO A 25 14.66 -32.24 -21.68
CA PRO A 25 13.41 -31.50 -21.78
C PRO A 25 13.61 -30.30 -22.70
N LYS A 26 12.67 -30.08 -23.64
CA LYS A 26 12.65 -28.85 -24.45
C LYS A 26 12.65 -27.65 -23.48
N PRO A 27 13.40 -26.58 -23.77
CA PRO A 27 13.22 -25.32 -23.05
C PRO A 27 11.74 -24.95 -23.11
N GLU A 28 11.12 -24.78 -21.95
CA GLU A 28 9.74 -24.30 -21.86
C GLU A 28 9.70 -22.90 -22.50
N GLU A 29 8.75 -22.65 -23.40
CA GLU A 29 8.66 -21.36 -24.08
C GLU A 29 8.42 -20.25 -23.05
N ALA A 30 9.25 -19.19 -23.09
CA ALA A 30 9.16 -18.10 -22.13
C ALA A 30 7.77 -17.45 -22.15
N VAL A 31 7.15 -17.31 -20.98
CA VAL A 31 5.83 -16.67 -20.88
C VAL A 31 5.95 -15.19 -21.25
N THR A 32 5.13 -14.75 -22.20
CA THR A 32 5.05 -13.35 -22.60
C THR A 32 3.76 -12.71 -22.08
N ILE A 33 3.84 -11.42 -21.73
CA ILE A 33 2.66 -10.60 -21.46
C ILE A 33 2.31 -9.89 -22.75
N ASP A 34 1.06 -10.01 -23.19
CA ASP A 34 0.56 -9.26 -24.34
C ASP A 34 0.68 -7.74 -24.04
N SER A 35 1.37 -7.04 -24.93
CA SER A 35 1.55 -5.59 -24.87
C SER A 35 0.22 -4.81 -24.78
N THR A 36 -0.87 -5.35 -25.35
CA THR A 36 -2.20 -4.72 -25.25
C THR A 36 -2.72 -4.73 -23.81
N LYS A 37 -2.46 -5.78 -23.05
CA LYS A 37 -2.82 -5.90 -21.62
C LYS A 37 -2.05 -4.89 -20.76
N LEU A 38 -0.83 -4.50 -21.17
CA LEU A 38 0.00 -3.53 -20.46
C LEU A 38 -0.46 -2.07 -20.66
N ALA A 39 -1.23 -1.77 -21.71
CA ALA A 39 -1.64 -0.40 -22.04
C ALA A 39 -2.43 0.30 -20.91
N ALA A 40 -3.12 -0.49 -20.08
CA ALA A 40 -3.88 0.02 -18.94
C ALA A 40 -3.02 0.31 -17.70
N PHE A 41 -1.72 -0.01 -17.70
CA PHE A 41 -0.84 0.08 -16.54
C PHE A 41 0.32 1.03 -16.78
N LYS A 42 0.78 1.67 -15.71
CA LYS A 42 1.91 2.61 -15.75
C LYS A 42 2.77 2.44 -14.48
N PRO A 43 4.09 2.66 -14.56
CA PRO A 43 4.93 2.65 -13.37
C PRO A 43 4.54 3.81 -12.44
N LEU A 44 4.89 3.68 -11.16
CA LEU A 44 4.80 4.79 -10.21
C LEU A 44 5.63 5.99 -10.70
N PRO A 45 5.12 7.21 -10.48
CA PRO A 45 5.96 8.40 -10.57
C PRO A 45 7.02 8.40 -9.46
N VAL A 46 7.97 9.32 -9.51
CA VAL A 46 9.00 9.45 -8.46
C VAL A 46 8.40 10.05 -7.18
N ASP A 47 7.45 10.97 -7.34
CA ASP A 47 6.65 11.60 -6.29
C ASP A 47 5.21 11.84 -6.80
N MET A 48 4.34 12.37 -5.93
CA MET A 48 2.94 12.66 -6.25
C MET A 48 2.68 14.17 -6.12
N PRO A 49 3.08 14.99 -7.10
CA PRO A 49 3.07 16.44 -6.98
C PRO A 49 1.66 17.01 -6.81
N SER A 50 1.58 18.24 -6.29
CA SER A 50 0.34 19.02 -6.17
C SER A 50 0.60 20.48 -6.47
N ASP A 51 -0.11 21.01 -7.45
CA ASP A 51 -0.01 22.43 -7.81
C ASP A 51 -0.51 23.34 -6.67
N SER A 52 -1.51 22.90 -5.92
CA SER A 52 -2.06 23.64 -4.78
C SER A 52 -1.25 23.49 -3.49
N ASN A 53 -0.35 22.50 -3.43
CA ASN A 53 0.57 22.29 -2.32
C ASN A 53 1.94 21.78 -2.81
N PRO A 54 2.76 22.65 -3.45
CA PRO A 54 4.09 22.25 -3.91
C PRO A 54 4.94 21.70 -2.77
N ILE A 55 5.67 20.63 -3.05
CA ILE A 55 6.53 19.94 -2.07
C ILE A 55 7.85 20.71 -1.96
N SER A 56 8.24 21.10 -0.76
CA SER A 56 9.61 21.56 -0.45
C SER A 56 10.24 20.64 0.60
N PRO A 57 11.58 20.59 0.69
CA PRO A 57 12.27 19.82 1.73
C PRO A 57 11.81 20.20 3.16
N GLU A 58 11.67 21.49 3.44
CA GLU A 58 11.28 22.02 4.75
C GLU A 58 9.84 21.65 5.10
N LYS A 59 8.94 21.69 4.12
CA LYS A 59 7.53 21.32 4.31
C LYS A 59 7.35 19.81 4.49
N ALA A 60 8.09 19.00 3.72
CA ALA A 60 8.11 17.55 3.89
C ALA A 60 8.72 17.15 5.24
N GLU A 61 9.77 17.85 5.70
CA GLU A 61 10.37 17.62 7.01
C GLU A 61 9.41 17.96 8.15
N LEU A 62 8.75 19.12 8.09
CA LEU A 62 7.70 19.46 9.05
C LEU A 62 6.56 18.43 9.03
N GLY A 63 6.15 17.97 7.84
CA GLY A 63 5.17 16.91 7.69
C GLY A 63 5.58 15.61 8.37
N ARG A 64 6.85 15.21 8.21
CA ARG A 64 7.44 14.06 8.87
C ARG A 64 7.40 14.21 10.39
N MET A 65 7.78 15.38 10.93
CA MET A 65 7.67 15.66 12.37
C MET A 65 6.23 15.48 12.86
N LEU A 66 5.26 16.09 12.17
CA LEU A 66 3.85 16.04 12.54
C LEU A 66 3.26 14.63 12.41
N TYR A 67 3.72 13.83 11.45
CA TYR A 67 3.29 12.44 11.27
C TYR A 67 3.62 11.56 12.50
N PHE A 68 4.75 11.83 13.15
CA PHE A 68 5.18 11.15 14.37
C PHE A 68 4.73 11.86 15.66
N GLU A 69 4.12 13.04 15.56
CA GLU A 69 3.80 13.88 16.72
C GLU A 69 2.63 13.32 17.53
N LYS A 70 2.95 12.69 18.67
CA LYS A 70 1.93 12.17 19.57
C LYS A 70 1.13 13.25 20.28
N ARG A 71 1.68 14.46 20.46
CA ARG A 71 0.98 15.60 21.10
C ARG A 71 -0.18 16.15 20.24
N LEU A 72 -0.37 15.62 19.03
CA LEU A 72 -1.57 15.82 18.23
C LEU A 72 -2.74 14.93 18.67
N SER A 73 -2.57 14.02 19.63
CA SER A 73 -3.66 13.28 20.26
C SER A 73 -3.91 13.74 21.69
N LYS A 74 -5.17 13.64 22.14
CA LYS A 74 -5.61 14.07 23.47
C LYS A 74 -4.84 13.36 24.60
N SER A 75 -4.59 12.06 24.44
CA SER A 75 -3.81 11.26 25.40
C SER A 75 -2.30 11.36 25.19
N GLN A 76 -1.83 12.01 24.13
CA GLN A 76 -0.43 12.04 23.73
C GLN A 76 0.23 10.66 23.53
N GLN A 77 -0.58 9.65 23.22
CA GLN A 77 -0.13 8.28 22.98
C GLN A 77 -0.14 7.89 21.51
N PHE A 78 -0.88 8.64 20.68
CA PHE A 78 -1.17 8.28 19.28
C PHE A 78 -0.62 9.33 18.34
N SER A 79 0.00 8.89 17.25
CA SER A 79 0.34 9.70 16.07
C SER A 79 -0.19 9.03 14.82
N CYS A 80 0.01 9.62 13.64
CA CYS A 80 -0.33 8.96 12.37
C CYS A 80 0.37 7.60 12.27
N ASN A 81 1.64 7.54 12.70
CA ASN A 81 2.44 6.31 12.69
C ASN A 81 1.91 5.20 13.63
N SER A 82 0.99 5.50 14.55
CA SER A 82 0.38 4.48 15.41
C SER A 82 -0.54 3.52 14.63
N CYS A 83 -1.33 4.04 13.69
CA CYS A 83 -2.26 3.26 12.86
C CYS A 83 -1.72 3.02 11.44
N HIS A 84 -0.77 3.85 11.01
CA HIS A 84 -0.14 3.80 9.69
C HIS A 84 1.38 3.67 9.86
N ASN A 85 1.84 2.59 10.49
CA ASN A 85 3.25 2.43 10.82
C ASN A 85 4.10 2.29 9.54
N LEU A 86 5.00 3.24 9.31
CA LEU A 86 5.80 3.33 8.09
C LEU A 86 6.73 2.13 7.89
N THR A 87 7.13 1.45 8.96
CA THR A 87 8.00 0.26 8.90
C THR A 87 7.25 -1.04 8.59
N THR A 88 5.91 -1.03 8.71
CA THR A 88 5.01 -2.14 8.37
C THR A 88 4.12 -1.78 7.18
N TYR A 89 4.71 -1.16 6.15
CA TYR A 89 4.03 -0.77 4.93
C TYR A 89 2.83 0.17 5.15
N GLY A 90 2.91 1.05 6.15
CA GLY A 90 1.96 2.15 6.34
C GLY A 90 0.60 1.71 6.90
N VAL A 91 0.56 0.56 7.58
CA VAL A 91 -0.62 0.00 8.24
C VAL A 91 -0.28 -0.54 9.64
N ASP A 92 -1.30 -0.83 10.44
CA ASP A 92 -1.17 -1.47 11.76
C ASP A 92 -1.34 -2.99 11.74
N ASN A 93 -1.68 -3.55 10.57
CA ASN A 93 -1.99 -4.97 10.34
C ASN A 93 -3.10 -5.52 11.25
N GLN A 94 -4.05 -4.66 11.67
CA GLN A 94 -5.23 -5.05 12.44
C GLN A 94 -6.49 -5.09 11.56
N PRO A 95 -7.52 -5.87 11.92
CA PRO A 95 -8.82 -5.82 11.24
C PRO A 95 -9.40 -4.40 11.22
N VAL A 96 -9.40 -3.75 12.39
CA VAL A 96 -9.72 -2.34 12.57
C VAL A 96 -8.79 -1.75 13.62
N SER A 97 -8.42 -0.48 13.45
CA SER A 97 -7.48 0.19 14.36
C SER A 97 -8.06 0.41 15.75
N THR A 98 -7.17 0.41 16.75
CA THR A 98 -7.46 0.85 18.11
C THR A 98 -6.97 2.28 18.28
N GLY A 99 -7.83 3.19 18.73
CA GLY A 99 -7.44 4.57 19.04
C GLY A 99 -7.67 4.92 20.51
N HIS A 100 -7.99 6.20 20.74
CA HIS A 100 -8.16 6.77 22.07
C HIS A 100 -9.11 5.95 22.96
N ASN A 101 -8.70 5.69 24.21
CA ASN A 101 -9.43 4.89 25.19
C ASN A 101 -9.81 3.48 24.71
N GLU A 102 -8.90 2.84 23.98
CA GLU A 102 -9.03 1.47 23.45
C GLU A 102 -10.23 1.28 22.51
N GLN A 103 -10.82 2.38 22.04
CA GLN A 103 -11.95 2.33 21.12
C GLN A 103 -11.51 1.74 19.78
N LYS A 104 -12.36 0.89 19.22
CA LYS A 104 -12.18 0.31 17.90
C LYS A 104 -12.81 1.20 16.84
N GLY A 105 -12.06 1.44 15.77
CA GLY A 105 -12.62 1.97 14.53
C GLY A 105 -13.60 0.99 13.89
N ASN A 106 -14.25 1.42 12.81
CA ASN A 106 -15.18 0.60 12.03
C ASN A 106 -14.63 0.18 10.66
N ARG A 107 -13.37 0.53 10.38
CA ARG A 107 -12.70 0.21 9.12
C ARG A 107 -11.24 -0.17 9.33
N ASN A 108 -10.75 -1.02 8.44
CA ASN A 108 -9.34 -1.31 8.29
C ASN A 108 -8.58 -0.05 7.85
N SER A 109 -7.39 0.14 8.44
CA SER A 109 -6.47 1.22 8.11
C SER A 109 -5.79 0.97 6.75
N PRO A 110 -6.12 1.73 5.68
CA PRO A 110 -5.43 1.55 4.41
C PRO A 110 -3.98 2.08 4.50
N THR A 111 -3.10 1.56 3.65
CA THR A 111 -1.71 2.04 3.58
C THR A 111 -1.62 3.52 3.17
N VAL A 112 -0.71 4.27 3.82
CA VAL A 112 -0.32 5.63 3.40
C VAL A 112 0.59 5.63 2.17
N TYR A 113 1.25 4.51 1.86
CA TYR A 113 2.13 4.44 0.70
C TYR A 113 1.35 4.52 -0.61
N ASN A 114 1.77 5.42 -1.49
CA ASN A 114 1.15 5.72 -2.78
C ASN A 114 -0.28 6.30 -2.67
N ALA A 115 -0.74 6.69 -1.47
CA ALA A 115 -2.10 7.17 -1.24
C ALA A 115 -2.37 8.52 -1.91
N ALA A 116 -1.38 9.41 -1.95
CA ALA A 116 -1.55 10.78 -2.45
C ALA A 116 -1.86 10.88 -3.95
N GLY A 117 -1.66 9.81 -4.72
CA GLY A 117 -1.96 9.75 -6.15
C GLY A 117 -3.33 9.16 -6.49
N GLN A 118 -4.09 8.75 -5.48
CA GLN A 118 -5.44 8.22 -5.65
C GLN A 118 -6.46 9.37 -5.76
N ILE A 119 -7.62 9.10 -6.37
CA ILE A 119 -8.64 10.13 -6.69
C ILE A 119 -9.30 10.78 -5.48
N ALA A 120 -9.23 10.11 -4.32
CA ALA A 120 -9.78 10.53 -3.05
C ALA A 120 -9.17 9.66 -1.95
N GLN A 121 -9.34 10.08 -0.70
CA GLN A 121 -8.86 9.39 0.48
C GLN A 121 -10.01 8.77 1.29
N PHE A 122 -9.66 7.85 2.18
CA PHE A 122 -10.57 6.93 2.87
C PHE A 122 -11.32 5.96 1.94
N TRP A 123 -11.90 4.92 2.52
CA TRP A 123 -12.68 3.90 1.81
C TRP A 123 -13.93 4.45 1.10
N ASP A 124 -14.55 5.50 1.64
CA ASP A 124 -15.74 6.15 1.06
C ASP A 124 -15.41 7.36 0.17
N GLY A 125 -14.13 7.76 0.09
CA GLY A 125 -13.70 8.90 -0.72
C GLY A 125 -14.18 10.25 -0.20
N ARG A 126 -14.35 10.41 1.12
CA ARG A 126 -14.90 11.65 1.71
C ARG A 126 -13.91 12.81 1.78
N ALA A 127 -12.62 12.58 1.56
CA ALA A 127 -11.60 13.63 1.50
C ALA A 127 -10.94 13.61 0.12
N ALA A 128 -10.77 14.78 -0.49
CA ALA A 128 -10.28 14.92 -1.86
C ALA A 128 -8.76 14.71 -1.99
N SER A 129 -8.02 14.86 -0.90
CA SER A 129 -6.55 14.84 -0.90
C SER A 129 -5.98 14.34 0.43
N VAL A 130 -4.69 14.01 0.44
CA VAL A 130 -3.97 13.64 1.69
C VAL A 130 -3.89 14.82 2.65
N GLU A 131 -3.77 16.05 2.14
CA GLU A 131 -3.80 17.26 2.97
C GLU A 131 -5.13 17.45 3.71
N GLU A 132 -6.24 17.10 3.06
CA GLU A 132 -7.55 17.14 3.69
C GLU A 132 -7.75 15.97 4.65
N GLN A 133 -7.33 14.77 4.24
CA GLN A 133 -7.45 13.54 5.02
C GLN A 133 -6.72 13.66 6.36
N ALA A 134 -5.51 14.20 6.38
CA ALA A 134 -4.66 14.29 7.58
C ALA A 134 -5.30 15.06 8.75
N LYS A 135 -6.28 15.92 8.46
CA LYS A 135 -7.04 16.67 9.48
C LYS A 135 -8.07 15.79 10.19
N GLY A 136 -8.70 14.86 9.50
CA GLY A 136 -9.80 14.05 10.05
C GLY A 136 -9.43 13.26 11.32
N PRO A 137 -8.38 12.42 11.28
CA PRO A 137 -7.98 11.57 12.41
C PRO A 137 -7.74 12.31 13.72
N ILE A 138 -7.15 13.51 13.63
CA ILE A 138 -6.78 14.34 14.79
C ILE A 138 -8.01 14.64 15.66
N LEU A 139 -9.15 14.95 15.02
CA LEU A 139 -10.39 15.33 15.71
C LEU A 139 -11.36 14.16 15.92
N ASN A 140 -11.09 12.99 15.34
CA ASN A 140 -11.98 11.85 15.46
C ASN A 140 -11.90 11.27 16.89
N PRO A 141 -13.02 11.20 17.64
CA PRO A 141 -13.04 10.76 19.04
C PRO A 141 -12.63 9.30 19.25
N VAL A 142 -12.70 8.45 18.20
CA VAL A 142 -12.23 7.05 18.29
C VAL A 142 -10.79 6.88 17.83
N GLU A 143 -10.15 7.93 17.31
CA GLU A 143 -8.77 7.91 16.82
C GLU A 143 -7.86 8.74 17.75
N MET A 144 -7.60 10.01 17.44
CA MET A 144 -6.69 10.88 18.23
C MET A 144 -7.41 11.82 19.21
N ALA A 145 -8.72 12.01 19.02
CA ALA A 145 -9.65 12.63 19.98
C ALA A 145 -9.33 14.05 20.47
N MET A 146 -8.60 14.85 19.69
CA MET A 146 -8.48 16.28 20.00
C MET A 146 -9.86 16.95 19.91
N PRO A 147 -10.21 17.86 20.84
CA PRO A 147 -11.56 18.41 20.91
C PRO A 147 -11.90 19.30 19.72
N ASP A 148 -10.93 20.08 19.24
CA ASP A 148 -11.09 21.01 18.13
C ASP A 148 -9.72 21.42 17.54
N SER A 149 -9.75 22.03 16.35
CA SER A 149 -8.54 22.50 15.68
C SER A 149 -7.85 23.64 16.44
N ALA A 150 -8.57 24.45 17.21
CA ALA A 150 -7.98 25.55 17.97
C ALA A 150 -7.05 25.01 19.07
N THR A 151 -7.46 23.93 19.73
CA THR A 151 -6.67 23.23 20.74
C THR A 151 -5.41 22.60 20.13
N VAL A 152 -5.51 22.00 18.94
CA VAL A 152 -4.35 21.48 18.19
C VAL A 152 -3.32 22.59 17.94
N ILE A 153 -3.78 23.73 17.43
CA ILE A 153 -2.89 24.87 17.13
C ILE A 153 -2.31 25.48 18.40
N LYS A 154 -3.08 25.57 19.48
CA LYS A 154 -2.57 26.02 20.78
C LYS A 154 -1.46 25.09 21.29
N THR A 155 -1.60 23.77 21.14
CA THR A 155 -0.55 22.81 21.50
C THR A 155 0.71 23.04 20.67
N LEU A 156 0.60 23.12 19.34
CA LEU A 156 1.77 23.36 18.47
C LEU A 156 2.46 24.69 18.77
N LYS A 157 1.70 25.78 18.96
CA LYS A 157 2.24 27.10 19.33
C LYS A 157 2.91 27.14 20.71
N SER A 158 2.62 26.17 21.57
CA SER A 158 3.25 26.09 22.90
C SER A 158 4.61 25.38 22.91
N ILE A 159 5.02 24.82 21.78
CA ILE A 159 6.26 24.05 21.59
C ILE A 159 7.23 24.90 20.72
N PRO A 160 8.30 25.48 21.29
CA PRO A 160 9.13 26.46 20.60
C PRO A 160 9.71 25.98 19.26
N GLY A 161 10.10 24.70 19.17
CA GLY A 161 10.69 24.17 17.93
C GLY A 161 9.73 24.10 16.74
N TYR A 162 8.40 24.12 16.96
CA TYR A 162 7.45 24.17 15.85
C TYR A 162 7.31 25.56 15.25
N GLU A 163 7.58 26.64 15.99
CA GLU A 163 7.57 28.00 15.44
C GLU A 163 8.60 28.13 14.30
N GLU A 164 9.83 27.69 14.54
CA GLU A 164 10.89 27.69 13.53
C GLU A 164 10.57 26.75 12.36
N ALA A 165 10.08 25.53 12.64
CA ALA A 165 9.78 24.55 11.59
C ALA A 165 8.65 25.02 10.66
N PHE A 166 7.58 25.62 11.20
CA PHE A 166 6.50 26.19 10.39
C PHE A 166 6.94 27.43 9.61
N ALA A 167 7.76 28.31 10.20
CA ALA A 167 8.30 29.47 9.48
C ALA A 167 9.16 29.08 8.27
N LYS A 168 9.97 28.01 8.39
CA LYS A 168 10.76 27.46 7.27
C LYS A 168 9.88 26.81 6.20
N ALA A 169 8.85 26.06 6.61
CA ALA A 169 7.96 25.35 5.69
C ALA A 169 6.99 26.27 4.92
N PHE A 170 6.63 27.42 5.50
CA PHE A 170 5.67 28.37 4.94
C PHE A 170 6.22 29.81 5.00
N PRO A 171 7.29 30.10 4.23
CA PRO A 171 7.94 31.40 4.28
C PRO A 171 7.01 32.52 3.80
N GLY A 172 7.08 33.68 4.46
CA GLY A 172 6.28 34.86 4.12
C GLY A 172 4.88 34.90 4.75
N GLU A 173 4.42 33.82 5.40
CA GLU A 173 3.19 33.85 6.18
C GLU A 173 3.43 34.44 7.59
N LYS A 174 2.59 35.40 8.01
CA LYS A 174 2.74 36.06 9.31
C LYS A 174 2.43 35.15 10.50
N ASP A 175 1.52 34.19 10.33
CA ASP A 175 1.15 33.20 11.35
C ASP A 175 1.05 31.81 10.69
N PRO A 176 2.19 31.12 10.45
CA PRO A 176 2.22 29.91 9.65
C PRO A 176 1.66 28.68 10.39
N ILE A 177 1.56 28.71 11.73
CA ILE A 177 1.03 27.59 12.51
C ILE A 177 -0.51 27.62 12.44
N THR A 178 -1.04 27.09 11.35
CA THR A 178 -2.48 26.95 11.09
C THR A 178 -2.85 25.49 10.86
N TYR A 179 -4.13 25.17 11.06
CA TYR A 179 -4.60 23.80 10.88
C TYR A 179 -4.57 23.34 9.40
N ASN A 180 -4.69 24.30 8.48
CA ASN A 180 -4.50 24.03 7.06
C ASN A 180 -3.03 23.77 6.72
N ASN A 181 -2.10 24.54 7.29
CA ASN A 181 -0.67 24.30 7.07
C ASN A 181 -0.17 23.01 7.72
N LEU A 182 -0.77 22.58 8.84
CA LEU A 182 -0.57 21.24 9.39
C LEU A 182 -0.93 20.18 8.33
N GLY A 183 -2.14 20.24 7.76
CA GLY A 183 -2.56 19.30 6.71
C GLY A 183 -1.67 19.34 5.47
N LYS A 184 -1.29 20.55 5.01
CA LYS A 184 -0.36 20.73 3.89
C LYS A 184 1.03 20.14 4.16
N ALA A 185 1.55 20.28 5.37
CA ALA A 185 2.84 19.72 5.75
C ALA A 185 2.81 18.20 5.74
N ILE A 186 1.84 17.59 6.44
CA ILE A 186 1.66 16.12 6.46
C ILE A 186 1.47 15.59 5.02
N GLY A 187 0.59 16.22 4.23
CA GLY A 187 0.37 15.82 2.84
C GLY A 187 1.64 15.94 1.98
N ALA A 188 2.49 16.95 2.19
CA ALA A 188 3.77 17.06 1.49
C ALA A 188 4.73 15.92 1.85
N PHE A 189 4.73 15.47 3.11
CA PHE A 189 5.46 14.28 3.53
C PHE A 189 4.94 13.01 2.84
N GLU A 190 3.61 12.80 2.88
CA GLU A 190 2.93 11.63 2.32
C GLU A 190 3.04 11.54 0.79
N ARG A 191 3.13 12.67 0.09
CA ARG A 191 3.32 12.71 -1.38
C ARG A 191 4.64 12.11 -1.86
N LYS A 192 5.62 11.97 -0.97
CA LYS A 192 6.90 11.29 -1.24
C LYS A 192 6.94 9.85 -0.70
N LEU A 193 5.88 9.36 -0.05
CA LEU A 193 5.75 7.96 0.36
C LEU A 193 5.39 7.08 -0.85
N VAL A 194 6.35 6.95 -1.77
CA VAL A 194 6.23 6.17 -3.00
C VAL A 194 7.08 4.91 -2.87
N THR A 195 6.53 3.76 -3.28
CA THR A 195 7.21 2.46 -3.20
C THR A 195 7.28 1.77 -4.56
N PRO A 196 8.22 2.14 -5.45
CA PRO A 196 8.44 1.42 -6.71
C PRO A 196 8.83 -0.04 -6.44
N SER A 197 8.36 -0.93 -7.30
CA SER A 197 8.45 -2.39 -7.14
C SER A 197 9.04 -3.06 -8.38
N ARG A 198 9.20 -4.39 -8.34
CA ARG A 198 9.61 -5.20 -9.51
C ARG A 198 8.64 -5.05 -10.68
N TRP A 199 7.34 -4.86 -10.40
CA TRP A 199 6.35 -4.52 -11.42
C TRP A 199 6.69 -3.22 -12.15
N ASP A 200 7.14 -2.19 -11.44
CA ASP A 200 7.52 -0.91 -12.04
C ASP A 200 8.80 -1.03 -12.89
N GLN A 201 9.75 -1.86 -12.47
CA GLN A 201 10.95 -2.19 -13.27
C GLN A 201 10.56 -2.88 -14.59
N PHE A 202 9.63 -3.85 -14.52
CA PHE A 202 9.11 -4.53 -15.69
C PHE A 202 8.41 -3.59 -16.67
N LEU A 203 7.56 -2.69 -16.17
CA LEU A 203 6.87 -1.69 -16.99
C LEU A 203 7.84 -0.68 -17.63
N LYS A 204 9.00 -0.43 -17.01
CA LYS A 204 10.07 0.41 -17.56
C LYS A 204 10.97 -0.29 -18.57
N GLY A 205 10.74 -1.58 -18.83
CA GLY A 205 11.42 -2.33 -19.89
C GLY A 205 12.28 -3.50 -19.42
N ASP A 206 12.52 -3.66 -18.11
CA ASP A 206 13.27 -4.81 -17.60
C ASP A 206 12.40 -6.09 -17.64
N LYS A 207 12.50 -6.83 -18.75
CA LYS A 207 11.75 -8.07 -18.95
C LYS A 207 12.16 -9.21 -18.00
N THR A 208 13.28 -9.06 -17.30
CA THR A 208 13.79 -10.04 -16.33
C THR A 208 13.33 -9.76 -14.91
N ALA A 209 12.73 -8.59 -14.66
CA ALA A 209 12.22 -8.22 -13.33
C ALA A 209 11.14 -9.17 -12.81
N LEU A 210 10.41 -9.86 -13.70
CA LEU A 210 9.37 -10.85 -13.37
C LEU A 210 9.72 -12.24 -13.88
N THR A 211 9.38 -13.25 -13.09
CA THR A 211 9.42 -14.65 -13.50
C THR A 211 8.26 -14.98 -14.43
N ASP A 212 8.32 -16.13 -15.10
CA ASP A 212 7.25 -16.58 -15.99
C ASP A 212 5.96 -16.94 -15.25
N GLU A 213 6.06 -17.43 -14.00
CA GLU A 213 4.91 -17.62 -13.10
C GLU A 213 4.22 -16.28 -12.79
N GLU A 214 4.98 -15.24 -12.46
CA GLU A 214 4.45 -13.91 -12.16
C GLU A 214 3.81 -13.26 -13.40
N LYS A 215 4.39 -13.46 -14.59
CA LYS A 215 3.79 -13.02 -15.87
C LYS A 215 2.49 -13.76 -16.18
N SER A 216 2.46 -15.07 -15.96
CA SER A 216 1.24 -15.87 -16.09
C SER A 216 0.16 -15.41 -15.12
N GLY A 217 0.56 -15.07 -13.89
CA GLY A 217 -0.29 -14.44 -12.89
C GLY A 217 -0.93 -13.13 -13.33
N PHE A 218 -0.13 -12.24 -13.95
CA PHE A 218 -0.66 -11.00 -14.53
C PHE A 218 -1.65 -11.27 -15.66
N ASN A 219 -1.33 -12.21 -16.57
CA ASN A 219 -2.24 -12.58 -17.65
C ASN A 219 -3.57 -13.09 -17.08
N THR A 220 -3.52 -13.98 -16.09
CA THR A 220 -4.69 -14.51 -15.39
C THR A 220 -5.50 -13.40 -14.71
N PHE A 221 -4.84 -12.44 -14.05
CA PHE A 221 -5.49 -11.29 -13.43
C PHE A 221 -6.28 -10.44 -14.44
N VAL A 222 -5.70 -10.17 -15.61
CA VAL A 222 -6.37 -9.41 -16.67
C VAL A 222 -7.50 -10.22 -17.30
N ASP A 223 -7.28 -11.50 -17.61
CA ASP A 223 -8.26 -12.37 -18.27
C ASP A 223 -9.44 -12.70 -17.36
N ALA A 224 -9.22 -12.76 -16.04
CA ALA A 224 -10.29 -12.83 -15.06
C ALA A 224 -11.17 -11.57 -15.09
N GLY A 225 -10.64 -10.41 -15.47
CA GLY A 225 -11.36 -9.13 -15.56
C GLY A 225 -11.06 -8.16 -14.43
N CYS A 226 -10.07 -8.46 -13.57
CA CYS A 226 -9.72 -7.63 -12.42
C CYS A 226 -9.23 -6.22 -12.84
N SER A 227 -8.57 -6.13 -13.99
CA SER A 227 -8.05 -4.87 -14.55
C SER A 227 -9.14 -3.86 -14.94
N SER A 228 -10.41 -4.26 -15.02
CA SER A 228 -11.54 -3.34 -15.24
C SER A 228 -11.67 -2.30 -14.11
N CYS A 229 -11.33 -2.69 -12.88
CA CYS A 229 -11.34 -1.81 -11.70
C CYS A 229 -9.93 -1.51 -11.20
N HIS A 230 -9.02 -2.48 -11.29
CA HIS A 230 -7.66 -2.41 -10.75
C HIS A 230 -6.62 -2.18 -11.85
N SER A 231 -6.57 -0.94 -12.35
CA SER A 231 -5.66 -0.52 -13.42
C SER A 231 -4.92 0.79 -13.09
N GLY A 232 -4.16 1.28 -14.06
CA GLY A 232 -3.39 2.51 -13.96
C GLY A 232 -2.14 2.36 -13.11
N GLN A 233 -1.67 3.49 -12.59
CA GLN A 233 -0.46 3.55 -11.79
C GLN A 233 -0.58 2.83 -10.46
N TYR A 234 -1.76 2.71 -9.87
CA TYR A 234 -1.93 2.17 -8.51
C TYR A 234 -2.67 0.83 -8.49
N LEU A 235 -3.01 0.30 -9.67
CA LEU A 235 -3.82 -0.91 -9.83
C LEU A 235 -5.10 -0.80 -8.99
N GLY A 236 -5.80 0.32 -9.13
CA GLY A 236 -6.89 0.75 -8.25
C GLY A 236 -6.75 2.22 -7.86
N GLY A 237 -7.56 2.67 -6.90
CA GLY A 237 -7.52 4.04 -6.37
C GLY A 237 -7.98 5.13 -7.35
N LYS A 238 -8.60 4.75 -8.49
CA LYS A 238 -9.01 5.68 -9.55
C LYS A 238 -10.52 5.75 -9.82
N MET A 239 -11.29 4.94 -9.12
CA MET A 239 -12.74 4.92 -9.26
C MET A 239 -13.41 4.45 -7.97
N PHE A 240 -14.72 4.64 -7.93
CA PHE A 240 -15.59 4.04 -6.94
C PHE A 240 -16.35 2.88 -7.59
N GLN A 241 -16.56 1.80 -6.84
CA GLN A 241 -17.31 0.65 -7.31
C GLN A 241 -18.10 0.02 -6.17
N LYS A 242 -19.26 -0.54 -6.51
CA LYS A 242 -20.06 -1.36 -5.59
C LYS A 242 -19.29 -2.63 -5.23
N LEU A 243 -19.11 -2.85 -3.93
CA LEU A 243 -18.65 -4.13 -3.40
C LEU A 243 -19.85 -5.09 -3.37
N GLY A 244 -19.68 -6.23 -4.03
CA GLY A 244 -20.73 -7.17 -4.35
C GLY A 244 -21.53 -6.81 -5.61
N LEU A 245 -20.82 -6.52 -6.72
CA LEU A 245 -21.46 -6.16 -8.00
C LEU A 245 -22.25 -7.34 -8.61
N ALA A 246 -21.70 -8.55 -8.53
CA ALA A 246 -22.30 -9.75 -9.11
C ALA A 246 -23.02 -10.61 -8.06
N LYS A 247 -22.47 -10.68 -6.84
CA LYS A 247 -23.11 -11.31 -5.67
C LYS A 247 -22.94 -10.40 -4.46
N GLU A 248 -23.91 -10.41 -3.56
CA GLU A 248 -23.90 -9.56 -2.37
C GLU A 248 -22.67 -9.82 -1.48
N TRP A 249 -22.08 -8.74 -0.95
CA TRP A 249 -21.02 -8.84 0.04
C TRP A 249 -21.60 -9.22 1.39
N HIS A 250 -20.98 -10.18 2.07
CA HIS A 250 -21.50 -10.79 3.30
C HIS A 250 -21.63 -9.84 4.50
N ILE A 251 -20.90 -8.71 4.52
CA ILE A 251 -20.95 -7.70 5.59
C ILE A 251 -21.60 -6.41 5.09
N THR A 252 -22.74 -6.03 5.65
CA THR A 252 -23.54 -4.87 5.19
C THR A 252 -23.65 -3.74 6.21
N ALA A 253 -22.98 -3.85 7.36
CA ALA A 253 -23.00 -2.84 8.42
C ALA A 253 -22.40 -1.49 7.96
N ASP A 254 -21.44 -1.53 7.03
CA ASP A 254 -20.92 -0.33 6.39
C ASP A 254 -21.56 -0.11 5.01
N SER A 255 -22.45 0.88 4.92
CA SER A 255 -23.07 1.27 3.65
C SER A 255 -22.14 2.06 2.71
N GLY A 256 -20.89 2.35 3.12
CA GLY A 256 -19.88 2.94 2.24
C GLY A 256 -20.18 4.39 1.87
N ARG A 257 -20.03 4.72 0.58
CA ARG A 257 -20.05 6.08 0.04
C ARG A 257 -21.39 6.80 0.18
N VAL A 258 -22.52 6.09 0.28
CA VAL A 258 -23.83 6.72 0.53
C VAL A 258 -23.85 7.58 1.80
N LYS A 259 -23.02 7.26 2.80
CA LYS A 259 -22.88 8.09 4.02
C LYS A 259 -22.36 9.50 3.71
N VAL A 260 -21.60 9.65 2.62
CA VAL A 260 -21.03 10.91 2.11
C VAL A 260 -21.98 11.59 1.15
N THR A 261 -22.45 10.88 0.11
CA THR A 261 -23.18 11.49 -1.01
C THR A 261 -24.69 11.59 -0.80
N LYS A 262 -25.23 10.80 0.14
CA LYS A 262 -26.67 10.64 0.42
C LYS A 262 -27.48 10.07 -0.76
N GLN A 263 -26.82 9.52 -1.78
CA GLN A 263 -27.47 8.90 -2.94
C GLN A 263 -27.60 7.40 -2.74
N GLU A 264 -28.80 6.84 -2.84
CA GLU A 264 -29.02 5.40 -2.63
C GLU A 264 -28.24 4.53 -3.64
N SER A 265 -27.96 5.06 -4.84
CA SER A 265 -27.10 4.41 -5.84
C SER A 265 -25.65 4.19 -5.36
N ASP A 266 -25.20 4.94 -4.35
CA ASP A 266 -23.86 4.82 -3.76
C ASP A 266 -23.81 3.88 -2.55
N LYS A 267 -24.89 3.13 -2.30
CA LYS A 267 -24.92 2.15 -1.22
C LYS A 267 -24.00 0.96 -1.51
N PHE A 268 -23.15 0.64 -0.55
CA PHE A 268 -22.07 -0.35 -0.66
C PHE A 268 -21.03 -0.01 -1.74
N VAL A 269 -20.97 1.24 -2.17
CA VAL A 269 -19.93 1.75 -3.06
C VAL A 269 -18.73 2.19 -2.24
N PHE A 270 -17.54 1.77 -2.66
CA PHE A 270 -16.27 2.10 -2.03
C PHE A 270 -15.26 2.54 -3.08
N LYS A 271 -14.27 3.31 -2.67
CA LYS A 271 -13.09 3.56 -3.50
C LYS A 271 -12.39 2.23 -3.73
N VAL A 272 -12.15 1.88 -4.99
CA VAL A 272 -11.39 0.68 -5.34
C VAL A 272 -10.00 0.80 -4.73
N ALA A 273 -9.60 -0.17 -3.89
CA ALA A 273 -8.31 -0.12 -3.21
C ALA A 273 -7.14 -0.22 -4.20
N SER A 274 -6.05 0.51 -3.94
CA SER A 274 -4.77 0.27 -4.59
C SER A 274 -4.26 -1.12 -4.20
N LEU A 275 -3.78 -1.90 -5.18
CA LEU A 275 -3.18 -3.21 -4.91
C LEU A 275 -1.66 -3.15 -4.67
N ARG A 276 -1.05 -1.95 -4.71
CA ARG A 276 0.35 -1.78 -4.36
C ARG A 276 0.59 -2.17 -2.90
N ASN A 277 1.67 -2.92 -2.66
CA ASN A 277 2.04 -3.48 -1.37
C ASN A 277 1.00 -4.43 -0.75
N ILE A 278 0.00 -4.93 -1.51
CA ILE A 278 -1.11 -5.70 -0.95
C ILE A 278 -0.67 -6.92 -0.13
N SER A 279 0.42 -7.59 -0.50
CA SER A 279 0.93 -8.74 0.28
C SER A 279 1.47 -8.39 1.67
N GLN A 280 1.56 -7.10 2.02
CA GLN A 280 2.07 -6.60 3.30
C GLN A 280 0.98 -5.92 4.15
N THR A 281 -0.21 -5.70 3.58
CA THR A 281 -1.24 -4.83 4.17
C THR A 281 -2.51 -5.60 4.55
N GLY A 282 -2.41 -6.89 4.83
CA GLY A 282 -3.50 -7.65 5.42
C GLY A 282 -3.80 -7.18 6.86
N PRO A 283 -4.99 -7.48 7.40
CA PRO A 283 -6.12 -8.15 6.74
C PRO A 283 -6.83 -7.25 5.71
N TYR A 284 -7.65 -7.84 4.84
CA TYR A 284 -8.15 -7.22 3.62
C TYR A 284 -9.59 -6.72 3.73
N PHE A 285 -9.96 -5.87 2.76
CA PHE A 285 -11.24 -5.16 2.64
C PHE A 285 -11.44 -4.04 3.66
N HIS A 286 -12.50 -3.27 3.48
CA HIS A 286 -12.79 -2.09 4.28
C HIS A 286 -13.00 -2.39 5.77
N ASP A 287 -13.34 -3.63 6.12
CA ASP A 287 -13.64 -4.11 7.46
C ASP A 287 -12.53 -5.02 8.03
N GLY A 288 -11.50 -5.34 7.24
CA GLY A 288 -10.43 -6.25 7.66
C GLY A 288 -10.90 -7.68 7.95
N SER A 289 -12.03 -8.10 7.37
CA SER A 289 -12.67 -9.39 7.66
C SER A 289 -11.94 -10.61 7.07
N ILE A 290 -11.07 -10.41 6.08
CA ILE A 290 -10.36 -11.50 5.39
C ILE A 290 -8.88 -11.46 5.71
N ASP A 291 -8.36 -12.54 6.30
CA ASP A 291 -6.97 -12.67 6.77
C ASP A 291 -5.97 -13.14 5.70
N SER A 292 -6.46 -13.66 4.57
CA SER A 292 -5.64 -14.32 3.56
C SER A 292 -5.79 -13.68 2.19
N LEU A 293 -4.66 -13.40 1.54
CA LEU A 293 -4.66 -12.83 0.19
C LEU A 293 -5.31 -13.78 -0.82
N HIS A 294 -5.13 -15.09 -0.64
CA HIS A 294 -5.79 -16.10 -1.48
C HIS A 294 -7.31 -16.06 -1.33
N LYS A 295 -7.81 -15.92 -0.09
CA LYS A 295 -9.24 -15.75 0.17
C LYS A 295 -9.74 -14.44 -0.44
N ALA A 296 -8.99 -13.34 -0.30
CA ALA A 296 -9.37 -12.05 -0.87
C ALA A 296 -9.50 -12.12 -2.41
N VAL A 297 -8.53 -12.73 -3.10
CA VAL A 297 -8.57 -12.94 -4.56
C VAL A 297 -9.75 -13.81 -4.97
N SER A 298 -9.94 -14.96 -4.29
CA SER A 298 -11.06 -15.87 -4.56
C SER A 298 -12.42 -15.19 -4.35
N SER A 299 -12.58 -14.47 -3.24
CA SER A 299 -13.78 -13.69 -2.94
C SER A 299 -14.05 -12.62 -3.99
N MET A 300 -13.03 -11.91 -4.50
CA MET A 300 -13.21 -10.91 -5.56
C MET A 300 -13.63 -11.54 -6.89
N GLY A 301 -13.07 -12.70 -7.25
CA GLY A 301 -13.56 -13.47 -8.39
C GLY A 301 -15.06 -13.78 -8.28
N ASP A 302 -15.50 -14.20 -7.09
CA ASP A 302 -16.89 -14.59 -6.86
C ASP A 302 -17.84 -13.39 -6.80
N VAL A 303 -17.58 -12.43 -5.91
CA VAL A 303 -18.54 -11.36 -5.58
C VAL A 303 -18.56 -10.22 -6.60
N GLN A 304 -17.44 -9.94 -7.26
CA GLN A 304 -17.38 -8.88 -8.27
C GLN A 304 -17.64 -9.41 -9.69
N LEU A 305 -17.23 -10.64 -9.98
CA LEU A 305 -17.18 -11.15 -11.36
C LEU A 305 -18.05 -12.39 -11.59
N ASN A 306 -18.65 -12.97 -10.54
CA ASN A 306 -19.36 -14.26 -10.59
C ASN A 306 -18.51 -15.38 -11.24
N LYS A 307 -17.20 -15.37 -10.94
CA LYS A 307 -16.23 -16.34 -11.42
C LYS A 307 -15.67 -17.14 -10.25
N LYS A 308 -15.83 -18.46 -10.30
CA LYS A 308 -15.15 -19.37 -9.38
C LYS A 308 -13.75 -19.68 -9.91
N LEU A 309 -12.78 -18.88 -9.47
CA LEU A 309 -11.37 -19.11 -9.81
C LEU A 309 -10.89 -20.43 -9.22
N SER A 310 -10.13 -21.20 -10.01
CA SER A 310 -9.43 -22.40 -9.54
C SER A 310 -8.30 -22.03 -8.57
N SER A 311 -7.85 -22.99 -7.76
CA SER A 311 -6.73 -22.79 -6.84
C SER A 311 -5.46 -22.35 -7.57
N GLN A 312 -5.23 -22.87 -8.79
CA GLN A 312 -4.10 -22.52 -9.64
C GLN A 312 -4.20 -21.07 -10.13
N GLU A 313 -5.37 -20.62 -10.58
CA GLU A 313 -5.58 -19.23 -10.98
C GLU A 313 -5.39 -18.26 -9.80
N VAL A 314 -5.94 -18.60 -8.64
CA VAL A 314 -5.75 -17.80 -7.42
C VAL A 314 -4.27 -17.72 -7.05
N GLN A 315 -3.55 -18.85 -7.08
CA GLN A 315 -2.12 -18.88 -6.79
C GLN A 315 -1.32 -18.03 -7.78
N ALA A 316 -1.61 -18.14 -9.08
CA ALA A 316 -0.95 -17.36 -10.12
C ALA A 316 -1.19 -15.84 -9.91
N ILE A 317 -2.44 -15.44 -9.66
CA ILE A 317 -2.76 -14.03 -9.36
C ILE A 317 -2.00 -13.56 -8.10
N VAL A 318 -1.97 -14.36 -7.05
CA VAL A 318 -1.22 -14.03 -5.82
C VAL A 318 0.28 -13.89 -6.10
N ALA A 319 0.86 -14.73 -6.95
CA ALA A 319 2.26 -14.59 -7.37
C ALA A 319 2.50 -13.23 -8.04
N PHE A 320 1.62 -12.82 -8.96
CA PHE A 320 1.66 -11.48 -9.54
C PHE A 320 1.51 -10.37 -8.50
N LEU A 321 0.53 -10.45 -7.59
CA LEU A 321 0.28 -9.41 -6.59
C LEU A 321 1.48 -9.19 -5.66
N LYS A 322 2.27 -10.22 -5.39
CA LYS A 322 3.52 -10.10 -4.60
C LYS A 322 4.57 -9.23 -5.30
N THR A 323 4.56 -9.16 -6.64
CA THR A 323 5.47 -8.29 -7.42
C THR A 323 5.22 -6.80 -7.20
N LEU A 324 4.04 -6.46 -6.65
CA LEU A 324 3.60 -5.09 -6.36
C LEU A 324 4.11 -4.56 -5.02
N THR A 325 4.87 -5.37 -4.26
CA THR A 325 5.55 -4.91 -3.05
C THR A 325 6.76 -4.09 -3.44
N GLY A 326 6.70 -2.79 -3.14
CA GLY A 326 7.79 -1.87 -3.40
C GLY A 326 8.75 -1.74 -2.24
N GLN A 327 9.91 -1.13 -2.52
CA GLN A 327 10.89 -0.83 -1.48
C GLN A 327 10.43 0.36 -0.64
N ILE A 328 10.45 0.22 0.69
CA ILE A 328 10.23 1.32 1.63
C ILE A 328 11.42 2.29 1.56
N PRO A 329 11.19 3.62 1.46
CA PRO A 329 12.27 4.61 1.46
C PRO A 329 12.80 4.83 2.89
N ALA A 330 13.60 3.87 3.38
CA ALA A 330 14.01 3.75 4.78
C ALA A 330 14.63 5.02 5.40
N GLU A 331 15.48 5.74 4.64
CA GLU A 331 16.08 6.99 5.10
C GLU A 331 15.05 8.11 5.25
N TYR A 332 14.08 8.19 4.33
CA TYR A 332 13.06 9.23 4.32
C TYR A 332 12.03 9.07 5.44
N ILE A 333 11.77 7.84 5.88
CA ILE A 333 10.75 7.53 6.89
C ILE A 333 11.27 7.43 8.32
N GLN A 334 12.56 7.73 8.55
CA GLN A 334 13.13 7.68 9.89
C GLN A 334 12.31 8.54 10.85
N GLU A 335 12.18 8.12 12.10
CA GLU A 335 11.52 8.94 13.12
C GLU A 335 12.36 10.21 13.35
N PRO A 336 11.78 11.42 13.22
CA PRO A 336 12.49 12.66 13.48
C PRO A 336 12.72 12.85 14.96
N LYS A 337 13.77 13.60 15.30
CA LYS A 337 13.86 14.19 16.64
C LYS A 337 12.79 15.27 16.78
N LEU A 338 11.78 15.00 17.59
CA LEU A 338 10.71 15.97 17.87
C LEU A 338 11.20 17.07 18.84
N PRO A 339 10.66 18.30 18.74
CA PRO A 339 11.02 19.39 19.63
C PRO A 339 10.49 19.15 21.06
N GLU A 340 11.25 19.57 22.06
CA GLU A 340 10.88 19.44 23.48
C GLU A 340 9.67 20.31 23.84
N ASN A 341 8.95 19.93 24.89
CA ASN A 341 7.83 20.71 25.42
C ASN A 341 8.29 22.11 25.87
N GLY A 342 7.52 23.13 25.52
CA GLY A 342 7.61 24.44 26.17
C GLY A 342 6.81 24.49 27.48
N PRO A 343 6.95 25.57 28.28
CA PRO A 343 6.35 25.70 29.61
C PRO A 343 4.81 25.74 29.62
N LYS A 344 4.19 26.01 28.47
CA LYS A 344 2.73 26.06 28.30
C LYS A 344 2.17 24.84 27.56
N THR A 345 3.01 23.83 27.29
CA THR A 345 2.56 22.64 26.55
C THR A 345 1.55 21.87 27.38
N PRO A 346 0.32 21.62 26.85
CA PRO A 346 -0.68 20.84 27.56
C PRO A 346 -0.12 19.47 27.96
N GLN A 347 -0.47 19.00 29.15
CA GLN A 347 -0.15 17.65 29.61
C GLN A 347 -1.14 16.63 29.01
N PRO A 348 -0.76 15.34 28.91
CA PRO A 348 -1.65 14.27 28.48
C PRO A 348 -2.97 14.23 29.24
N LYS A 349 -4.08 13.94 28.55
CA LYS A 349 -5.39 13.73 29.17
C LYS A 349 -6.02 12.41 28.70
N SER A 350 -6.57 11.64 29.64
CA SER A 350 -7.40 10.46 29.37
C SER A 350 -8.67 10.82 28.61
#